data_AF-A0A800IJE4-F1
#
_entry.id   AF-A0A800IJE4-F1
#
_cell.length_a   1.000
_cell.length_b   1.000
_cell.length_c   1.000
_cell.angle_alpha   90.00
_cell.angle_beta   90.00
_cell.angle_gamma   90.00
#
_symmetry.space_group_name_H-M   'P 1'
#
loop_
_entity.id
_entity.type
_entity.pdbx_description
1 polymer ?
#
loop_
_entity_poly.entity_id
_entity_poly.type
_entity_poly.pdbx_seq_one_letter_code
_entity_poly.pdbx_strand_id
1 'polypeptide(L)'
;MPSDTVFTVPSMLDSLNFVIDDQDAGFFMPQVTEAKYLRPPAQTASWRELTRPEAYGRYIFGFKYRWASDGDYPVRWETKVPRTGAYELSLHMPPRQSMQRRYYLTIETADGIQETIISPQGTRREWWPIGQYRFDQTQIAAIELSDDGTGYILADAVRWTYVGD
;
A
#
# COMPACT_ATOMS: atom_id res chain seq x y z
N MET A 1 -26.03 48.97 10.04
CA MET A 1 -25.91 47.55 10.40
C MET A 1 -25.44 46.82 9.16
N PRO A 2 -24.17 46.39 9.03
CA PRO A 2 -23.84 45.45 7.98
C PRO A 2 -24.35 44.07 8.38
N SER A 3 -25.03 43.42 7.45
CA SER A 3 -25.40 42.00 7.52
C SER A 3 -24.13 41.18 7.63
N ASP A 4 -23.96 40.46 8.74
CA ASP A 4 -22.90 39.45 8.85
C ASP A 4 -23.11 38.41 7.75
N THR A 5 -22.18 38.38 6.81
CA THR A 5 -22.08 37.30 5.85
C THR A 5 -21.64 36.08 6.64
N VAL A 6 -22.58 35.18 6.94
CA VAL A 6 -22.25 33.86 7.47
C VAL A 6 -21.49 33.14 6.37
N PHE A 7 -20.16 33.17 6.46
CA PHE A 7 -19.34 32.21 5.75
C PHE A 7 -19.60 30.86 6.40
N THR A 8 -20.51 30.08 5.82
CA THR A 8 -20.49 28.63 6.02
C THR A 8 -19.17 28.16 5.46
N VAL A 9 -18.15 28.09 6.32
CA VAL A 9 -16.94 27.33 6.04
C VAL A 9 -17.45 25.93 5.74
N PRO A 10 -17.21 25.35 4.56
CA PRO A 10 -17.47 23.93 4.36
C PRO A 10 -16.76 23.23 5.51
N SER A 11 -17.51 22.52 6.35
CA SER A 11 -16.94 21.82 7.48
C SER A 11 -15.79 20.98 6.95
N MET A 12 -14.60 21.15 7.54
CA MET A 12 -13.46 20.23 7.44
C MET A 12 -13.84 18.88 8.07
N LEU A 13 -14.94 18.27 7.64
CA LEU A 13 -15.34 16.94 8.01
C LEU A 13 -14.38 16.00 7.27
N ASP A 14 -13.35 15.60 8.01
CA ASP A 14 -12.85 14.23 8.04
C ASP A 14 -12.11 13.67 6.82
N SER A 15 -11.34 14.45 6.05
CA SER A 15 -10.34 13.85 5.14
C SER A 15 -9.12 13.33 5.92
N LEU A 16 -9.39 12.35 6.78
CA LEU A 16 -8.36 11.58 7.45
C LEU A 16 -7.57 10.81 6.38
N ASN A 17 -6.32 11.21 6.20
CA ASN A 17 -5.38 10.53 5.33
C ASN A 17 -4.13 10.17 6.12
N PHE A 18 -3.64 8.96 5.91
CA PHE A 18 -2.38 8.50 6.49
C PHE A 18 -1.66 7.56 5.52
N VAL A 19 -0.37 7.40 5.74
CA VAL A 19 0.52 6.58 4.91
C VAL A 19 1.28 5.62 5.81
N ILE A 20 1.48 4.41 5.33
CA ILE A 20 2.42 3.44 5.92
C ILE A 20 3.52 3.22 4.88
N ASP A 21 4.71 3.73 5.19
CA ASP A 21 5.92 3.63 4.38
C ASP A 21 6.67 2.31 4.61
N ASP A 22 7.67 1.99 3.77
CA ASP A 22 8.49 0.78 3.88
C ASP A 22 9.40 0.75 5.13
N GLN A 23 9.42 1.85 5.87
CA GLN A 23 10.17 2.05 7.10
C GLN A 23 9.28 2.25 8.33
N ASP A 24 7.95 2.33 8.14
CA ASP A 24 7.01 2.57 9.22
C ASP A 24 6.63 1.30 9.98
N ALA A 25 6.19 1.48 11.23
CA ALA A 25 5.54 0.40 11.96
C ALA A 25 4.28 -0.05 11.19
N GLY A 26 4.16 -1.37 10.99
CA GLY A 26 3.08 -1.96 10.19
C GLY A 26 3.55 -2.47 8.83
N PHE A 27 4.72 -2.06 8.34
CA PHE A 27 5.34 -2.69 7.17
C PHE A 27 6.26 -3.84 7.57
N PHE A 28 6.10 -5.01 6.95
CA PHE A 28 6.97 -6.16 7.16
C PHE A 28 6.91 -7.17 6.01
N MET A 29 7.89 -8.07 5.95
CA MET A 29 7.87 -9.23 5.05
C MET A 29 7.52 -10.48 5.88
N PRO A 30 6.30 -11.04 5.73
CA PRO A 30 5.93 -12.27 6.42
C PRO A 30 6.98 -13.34 6.19
N GLN A 31 7.43 -13.99 7.27
CA GLN A 31 8.28 -15.16 7.12
C GLN A 31 7.38 -16.31 6.68
N VAL A 32 7.55 -16.77 5.44
CA VAL A 32 6.94 -18.03 5.02
C VAL A 32 7.68 -19.15 5.74
N THR A 33 7.11 -19.64 6.85
CA THR A 33 7.53 -20.89 7.49
C THR A 33 7.15 -22.05 6.58
N GLU A 34 7.80 -22.19 5.43
CA GLU A 34 7.66 -23.40 4.65
C GLU A 34 8.52 -24.51 5.26
N ALA A 35 7.87 -25.36 6.05
CA ALA A 35 8.30 -26.73 6.34
C ALA A 35 8.42 -27.60 5.05
N LYS A 36 8.16 -27.05 3.86
CA LYS A 36 8.06 -27.78 2.60
C LYS A 36 9.41 -28.25 2.07
N TYR A 37 10.54 -27.62 2.45
CA TYR A 37 11.85 -28.02 1.91
C TYR A 37 13.05 -28.00 2.86
N LEU A 38 12.92 -27.76 4.17
CA LEU A 38 14.06 -27.69 5.12
C LEU A 38 15.24 -26.84 4.59
N ARG A 39 15.00 -25.93 3.65
CA ARG A 39 16.01 -25.02 3.12
C ARG A 39 15.93 -23.77 3.98
N PRO A 40 17.06 -23.31 4.54
CA PRO A 40 17.12 -21.96 5.08
C PRO A 40 16.63 -20.98 4.00
N PRO A 41 15.90 -19.91 4.36
CA PRO A 41 15.57 -18.86 3.40
C PRO A 41 16.86 -18.45 2.71
N ALA A 42 16.95 -18.65 1.39
CA ALA A 42 18.16 -18.32 0.68
C ALA A 42 18.43 -16.82 0.86
N GLN A 43 19.68 -16.38 0.96
CA GLN A 43 20.00 -14.94 1.06
C GLN A 43 19.47 -14.15 -0.17
N THR A 44 19.25 -14.85 -1.29
CA THR A 44 18.59 -14.37 -2.52
C THR A 44 17.06 -14.34 -2.47
N ALA A 45 16.45 -14.82 -1.39
CA ALA A 45 15.01 -14.84 -1.12
C ALA A 45 14.49 -13.55 -0.49
N SER A 46 15.40 -12.64 -0.10
CA SER A 46 15.05 -11.39 0.57
C SER A 46 14.76 -10.26 -0.42
N TRP A 47 13.78 -9.43 -0.07
CA TRP A 47 13.56 -8.14 -0.69
C TRP A 47 14.81 -7.26 -0.49
N ARG A 48 15.26 -6.62 -1.57
CA ARG A 48 16.38 -5.67 -1.54
C ARG A 48 15.86 -4.28 -1.28
N GLU A 49 16.71 -3.41 -0.75
CA GLU A 49 16.38 -2.00 -0.55
C GLU A 49 17.07 -1.14 -1.61
N LEU A 50 16.39 -0.07 -2.03
CA LEU A 50 16.97 0.95 -2.87
C LEU A 50 16.50 2.34 -2.43
N THR A 51 17.44 3.28 -2.32
CA THR A 51 17.13 4.68 -2.05
C THR A 51 17.10 5.48 -3.35
N ARG A 52 16.01 6.21 -3.61
CA ARG A 52 15.87 7.11 -4.77
C ARG A 52 15.01 8.34 -4.43
N PRO A 53 15.26 9.52 -5.03
CA PRO A 53 14.44 10.71 -4.79
C PRO A 53 12.95 10.53 -5.11
N GLU A 54 12.60 9.55 -5.96
CA GLU A 54 11.23 9.25 -6.34
C GLU A 54 10.53 8.22 -5.44
N ALA A 55 11.17 7.75 -4.36
CA ALA A 55 10.50 6.94 -3.35
C ALA A 55 9.66 7.83 -2.42
N TYR A 56 8.70 7.26 -1.71
CA TYR A 56 8.06 7.99 -0.61
C TYR A 56 9.05 8.09 0.57
N GLY A 57 8.79 9.04 1.48
CA GLY A 57 9.57 9.17 2.70
C GLY A 57 9.86 10.62 3.07
N ARG A 58 10.11 10.84 4.36
CA ARG A 58 10.44 12.16 4.92
C ARG A 58 11.93 12.37 5.12
N TYR A 59 12.64 11.33 5.55
CA TYR A 59 14.06 11.40 5.92
C TYR A 59 14.93 10.47 5.07
N ILE A 60 14.40 9.31 4.71
CA ILE A 60 15.02 8.35 3.81
C ILE A 60 13.98 8.07 2.73
N PHE A 61 14.38 8.24 1.47
CA PHE A 61 13.54 7.97 0.32
C PHE A 61 13.85 6.55 -0.17
N GLY A 62 13.33 5.55 0.55
CA GLY A 62 13.60 4.13 0.35
C GLY A 62 12.40 3.38 -0.23
N PHE A 63 12.66 2.29 -0.92
CA PHE A 63 11.66 1.26 -1.15
C PHE A 63 12.32 -0.11 -1.18
N LYS A 64 11.51 -1.13 -0.95
CA LYS A 64 11.88 -2.53 -1.13
C LYS A 64 11.57 -2.97 -2.55
N TYR A 65 12.43 -3.81 -3.11
CA TYR A 65 12.19 -4.39 -4.42
C TYR A 65 12.70 -5.82 -4.54
N ARG A 66 12.09 -6.57 -5.45
CA ARG A 66 12.56 -7.89 -5.87
C ARG A 66 12.15 -8.19 -7.30
N TRP A 67 12.80 -9.17 -7.92
CA TRP A 67 12.29 -9.77 -9.15
C TRP A 67 11.13 -10.68 -8.82
N ALA A 68 10.11 -10.70 -9.66
CA ALA A 68 8.93 -11.53 -9.50
C ALA A 68 9.29 -13.02 -9.38
N SER A 69 8.50 -13.76 -8.60
CA SER A 69 8.59 -15.21 -8.49
C SER A 69 7.18 -15.84 -8.48
N ASP A 70 6.81 -16.52 -7.42
CA ASP A 70 5.77 -17.53 -7.29
C ASP A 70 4.80 -17.27 -6.12
N GLY A 71 4.92 -16.12 -5.45
CA GLY A 71 4.07 -15.73 -4.33
C GLY A 71 4.68 -15.99 -2.95
N ASP A 72 5.85 -16.64 -2.89
CA ASP A 72 6.43 -17.14 -1.64
C ASP A 72 7.06 -16.05 -0.75
N TYR A 73 7.22 -14.82 -1.24
CA TYR A 73 7.81 -13.72 -0.46
C TYR A 73 6.98 -12.44 -0.55
N PRO A 74 5.77 -12.42 0.02
CA PRO A 74 4.97 -11.21 0.03
C PRO A 74 5.60 -10.11 0.92
N VAL A 75 5.12 -8.89 0.74
CA VAL A 75 5.24 -7.81 1.74
C VAL A 75 3.86 -7.43 2.22
N ARG A 76 3.78 -6.90 3.44
CA ARG A 76 2.52 -6.55 4.07
C ARG A 76 2.60 -5.18 4.73
N TRP A 77 1.55 -4.38 4.53
CA TRP A 77 1.25 -3.18 5.30
C TRP A 77 0.02 -3.46 6.17
N GLU A 78 0.16 -3.30 7.48
CA GLU A 78 -0.85 -3.61 8.47
C GLU A 78 -1.10 -2.42 9.41
N THR A 79 -2.36 -2.16 9.74
CA THR A 79 -2.74 -1.09 10.67
C THR A 79 -4.11 -1.31 11.29
N LYS A 80 -4.48 -0.44 12.24
CA LYS A 80 -5.87 -0.18 12.61
C LYS A 80 -6.27 1.16 12.03
N VAL A 81 -7.31 1.16 11.19
CA VAL A 81 -7.85 2.42 10.70
C VAL A 81 -8.40 3.23 11.90
N PRO A 82 -8.19 4.55 11.95
CA PRO A 82 -8.60 5.34 13.11
C PRO A 82 -10.09 5.69 13.09
N ARG A 83 -10.81 5.31 12.03
CA ARG A 83 -12.27 5.41 11.91
C ARG A 83 -12.81 4.28 11.04
N THR A 84 -13.92 3.65 11.45
CA THR A 84 -14.68 2.72 10.60
C THR A 84 -15.24 3.47 9.38
N GLY A 85 -15.27 2.83 8.21
CA GLY A 85 -15.89 3.36 6.99
C GLY A 85 -15.11 3.02 5.73
N ALA A 86 -15.39 3.73 4.64
CA ALA A 86 -14.75 3.54 3.35
C ALA A 86 -13.45 4.35 3.23
N TYR A 87 -12.44 3.71 2.65
CA TYR A 87 -11.13 4.30 2.36
C TYR A 87 -10.74 4.05 0.91
N GLU A 88 -10.27 5.10 0.24
CA GLU A 88 -9.51 4.97 -1.00
C GLU A 88 -8.06 4.62 -0.69
N LEU A 89 -7.58 3.56 -1.33
CA LEU A 89 -6.23 3.04 -1.19
C LEU A 89 -5.39 3.36 -2.44
N SER A 90 -4.13 3.74 -2.22
CA SER A 90 -3.17 3.91 -3.30
C SER A 90 -1.76 3.44 -2.92
N LEU A 91 -1.08 2.79 -3.86
CA LEU A 91 0.30 2.34 -3.73
C LEU A 91 1.24 3.38 -4.34
N HIS A 92 2.27 3.77 -3.58
CA HIS A 92 3.36 4.58 -4.11
C HIS A 92 4.32 3.72 -4.92
N MET A 93 4.69 4.19 -6.10
CA MET A 93 5.76 3.61 -6.90
C MET A 93 6.49 4.73 -7.64
N PRO A 94 7.80 4.59 -7.89
CA PRO A 94 8.53 5.50 -8.76
C PRO A 94 7.76 5.77 -10.08
N PRO A 95 7.81 7.00 -10.61
CA PRO A 95 7.07 7.34 -11.80
C PRO A 95 7.60 6.55 -13.01
N ARG A 96 6.75 6.39 -14.04
CA ARG A 96 7.08 5.69 -15.30
C ARG A 96 7.25 4.18 -15.15
N GLN A 97 6.26 3.54 -14.53
CA GLN A 97 6.16 2.08 -14.56
C GLN A 97 5.81 1.57 -15.96
N SER A 98 6.39 0.43 -16.35
CA SER A 98 6.06 -0.24 -17.61
C SER A 98 4.60 -0.72 -17.60
N MET A 99 3.91 -0.59 -18.73
CA MET A 99 2.51 -1.04 -18.89
C MET A 99 2.35 -2.57 -18.84
N GLN A 100 3.46 -3.30 -18.92
CA GLN A 100 3.49 -4.76 -18.78
C GLN A 100 3.56 -5.19 -17.30
N ARG A 101 3.80 -4.26 -16.36
CA ARG A 101 3.83 -4.55 -14.93
C ARG A 101 2.45 -4.99 -14.43
N ARG A 102 2.45 -5.99 -13.55
CA ARG A 102 1.30 -6.46 -12.78
C ARG A 102 1.76 -6.60 -11.33
N TYR A 103 0.96 -6.03 -10.43
CA TYR A 103 1.15 -6.13 -8.98
C TYR A 103 -0.14 -6.72 -8.41
N TYR A 104 -0.03 -7.92 -7.83
CA TYR A 104 -1.16 -8.64 -7.25
C TYR A 104 -1.26 -8.31 -5.77
N LEU A 105 -2.44 -7.89 -5.34
CA LEU A 105 -2.69 -7.41 -3.99
C LEU A 105 -3.85 -8.18 -3.37
N THR A 106 -3.67 -8.56 -2.10
CA THR A 106 -4.73 -9.10 -1.24
C THR A 106 -5.01 -8.10 -0.14
N ILE A 107 -6.27 -7.73 0.06
CA ILE A 107 -6.70 -6.73 1.04
C ILE A 107 -7.64 -7.39 2.05
N GLU A 108 -7.29 -7.31 3.33
CA GLU A 108 -8.16 -7.71 4.44
C GLU A 108 -9.05 -6.53 4.83
N THR A 109 -10.33 -6.64 4.52
CA THR A 109 -11.34 -5.59 4.70
C THR A 109 -12.41 -6.01 5.71
N ALA A 110 -13.29 -5.09 6.11
CA ALA A 110 -14.45 -5.41 6.94
C ALA A 110 -15.41 -6.40 6.26
N ASP A 111 -15.42 -6.44 4.94
CA ASP A 111 -16.27 -7.31 4.12
C ASP A 111 -15.56 -8.65 3.76
N GLY A 112 -14.39 -8.91 4.37
CA GLY A 112 -13.56 -10.09 4.11
C GLY A 112 -12.36 -9.79 3.20
N ILE A 113 -11.79 -10.84 2.64
CA ILE A 113 -10.59 -10.76 1.79
C ILE A 113 -10.99 -10.33 0.37
N GLN A 114 -10.29 -9.35 -0.18
CA GLN A 114 -10.45 -8.85 -1.54
C GLN A 114 -9.14 -9.01 -2.31
N GLU A 115 -9.22 -9.42 -3.57
CA GLU A 115 -8.05 -9.49 -4.46
C GLU A 115 -8.15 -8.41 -5.54
N THR A 116 -7.02 -7.79 -5.88
CA THR A 116 -6.95 -6.80 -6.96
C THR A 116 -5.60 -6.80 -7.64
N ILE A 117 -5.54 -6.14 -8.79
CA ILE A 117 -4.33 -6.04 -9.61
C ILE A 117 -4.10 -4.58 -9.98
N ILE A 118 -2.92 -4.05 -9.65
CA ILE A 118 -2.46 -2.80 -10.25
C ILE A 118 -1.76 -3.12 -11.57
N SER A 119 -2.27 -2.51 -12.64
CA SER A 119 -1.64 -2.50 -13.96
C SER A 119 -1.32 -1.06 -14.35
N PRO A 120 -0.06 -0.60 -14.20
CA PRO A 120 0.29 0.77 -14.53
C PRO A 120 -0.07 1.13 -15.98
N GLN A 121 -0.79 2.24 -16.17
CA GLN A 121 -1.13 2.78 -17.49
C GLN A 121 -0.34 4.07 -17.72
N GLY A 122 0.29 4.18 -18.88
CA GLY A 122 1.37 5.11 -19.28
C GLY A 122 1.24 6.60 -18.89
N THR A 123 1.25 6.88 -17.59
CA THR A 123 1.16 8.22 -17.00
C THR A 123 2.29 8.39 -15.99
N ARG A 124 2.80 9.62 -15.86
CA ARG A 124 3.67 10.00 -14.74
C ARG A 124 2.79 10.13 -13.51
N ARG A 125 2.61 9.02 -12.80
CA ARG A 125 1.86 8.93 -11.56
C ARG A 125 2.73 8.19 -10.55
N GLU A 126 2.79 8.75 -9.35
CA GLU A 126 3.51 8.18 -8.21
C GLU A 126 2.58 7.33 -7.36
N TRP A 127 1.33 7.79 -7.21
CA TRP A 127 0.30 7.10 -6.44
C TRP A 127 -0.72 6.41 -7.33
N TRP A 128 -0.60 5.09 -7.40
CA TRP A 128 -1.41 4.21 -8.22
C TRP A 128 -2.63 3.75 -7.42
N PRO A 129 -3.85 3.97 -7.93
CA PRO A 129 -5.06 3.56 -7.22
C PRO A 129 -5.11 2.04 -7.09
N ILE A 130 -5.38 1.55 -5.88
CA ILE A 130 -5.67 0.15 -5.59
C ILE A 130 -7.18 -0.07 -5.71
N GLY A 131 -7.98 0.80 -5.08
CA GLY A 131 -9.44 0.73 -5.03
C GLY A 131 -10.00 1.42 -3.80
N GLN A 132 -11.32 1.32 -3.62
CA GLN A 132 -12.02 1.80 -2.42
C GLN A 132 -12.60 0.59 -1.67
N TYR A 133 -12.37 0.52 -0.36
CA TYR A 133 -12.77 -0.60 0.47
C TYR A 133 -13.28 -0.14 1.83
N ARG A 134 -14.13 -0.95 2.47
CA ARG A 134 -14.64 -0.68 3.82
C ARG A 134 -13.77 -1.33 4.88
N PHE A 135 -13.45 -0.58 5.93
CA PHE A 135 -12.67 -1.06 7.07
C PHE A 135 -13.39 -0.77 8.39
N ASP A 136 -13.11 -1.60 9.40
CA ASP A 136 -13.60 -1.43 10.76
C ASP A 136 -12.41 -1.06 11.66
N GLN A 137 -12.52 0.04 12.42
CA GLN A 137 -11.46 0.50 13.34
C GLN A 137 -11.12 -0.49 14.45
N THR A 138 -12.02 -1.44 14.72
CA THR A 138 -11.83 -2.50 15.72
C THR A 138 -11.06 -3.70 15.17
N GLN A 139 -10.98 -3.82 13.84
CA GLN A 139 -10.29 -4.90 13.13
C GLN A 139 -8.93 -4.44 12.61
N ILE A 140 -8.07 -5.40 12.32
CA ILE A 140 -6.84 -5.15 11.57
C ILE A 140 -7.21 -4.96 10.10
N ALA A 141 -6.70 -3.89 9.51
CA ALA A 141 -6.73 -3.63 8.08
C ALA A 141 -5.35 -3.95 7.52
N ALA A 142 -5.30 -4.74 6.46
CA ALA A 142 -4.03 -5.14 5.88
C ALA A 142 -4.06 -5.22 4.36
N ILE A 143 -2.90 -4.96 3.77
CA ILE A 143 -2.65 -5.06 2.34
C ILE A 143 -1.40 -5.89 2.18
N GLU A 144 -1.51 -6.98 1.45
CA GLU A 144 -0.40 -7.84 1.08
C GLU A 144 -0.12 -7.68 -0.40
N LEU A 145 1.12 -7.34 -0.75
CA LEU A 145 1.62 -7.34 -2.12
C LEU A 145 2.37 -8.64 -2.36
N SER A 146 1.79 -9.46 -3.23
CA SER A 146 2.43 -10.67 -3.73
C SER A 146 3.59 -10.33 -4.63
N ASP A 147 4.54 -11.23 -4.63
CA ASP A 147 5.73 -11.16 -5.44
C ASP A 147 5.60 -11.95 -6.76
N ASP A 148 4.45 -12.58 -7.02
CA ASP A 148 4.03 -13.27 -8.26
C ASP A 148 3.59 -12.27 -9.35
N GLY A 149 4.20 -11.09 -9.40
CA GLY A 149 3.90 -10.07 -10.39
C GLY A 149 4.70 -10.25 -11.70
N THR A 150 4.93 -9.15 -12.42
CA THR A 150 5.76 -9.18 -13.64
C THR A 150 7.02 -8.31 -13.54
N GLY A 151 8.18 -8.96 -13.64
CA GLY A 151 9.53 -8.39 -13.51
C GLY A 151 9.79 -7.77 -12.14
N TYR A 152 10.24 -6.51 -12.00
CA TYR A 152 10.51 -5.97 -10.65
C TYR A 152 9.21 -5.58 -9.93
N ILE A 153 9.05 -6.11 -8.73
CA ILE A 153 8.02 -5.75 -7.76
C ILE A 153 8.63 -4.72 -6.82
N LEU A 154 7.87 -3.68 -6.50
CA LEU A 154 8.28 -2.51 -5.74
C LEU A 154 7.29 -2.36 -4.58
N ALA A 155 7.83 -2.17 -3.39
CA ALA A 155 7.09 -2.01 -2.14
C ALA A 155 7.65 -0.79 -1.42
N ASP A 156 6.88 0.29 -1.48
CA ASP A 156 7.25 1.60 -0.98
C ASP A 156 6.23 1.96 0.10
N ALA A 157 5.20 2.74 -0.25
CA ALA A 157 4.20 3.17 0.72
C ALA A 157 2.75 2.90 0.27
N VAL A 158 1.86 2.68 1.24
CA VAL A 158 0.41 2.67 0.99
C VAL A 158 -0.27 3.82 1.69
N ARG A 159 -1.03 4.60 0.93
CA ARG A 159 -1.86 5.68 1.44
C ARG A 159 -3.31 5.27 1.55
N TRP A 160 -3.89 5.64 2.68
CA TRP A 160 -5.27 5.43 3.07
C TRP A 160 -5.95 6.79 3.16
N THR A 161 -7.03 7.00 2.43
CA THR A 161 -7.81 8.26 2.46
C THR A 161 -9.25 7.94 2.81
N TYR A 162 -9.72 8.38 3.98
CA TYR A 162 -11.12 8.22 4.36
C TYR A 162 -12.02 9.02 3.42
N VAL A 163 -13.09 8.38 2.95
CA VAL A 163 -14.05 9.00 2.01
C VAL A 163 -15.48 9.02 2.53
N GLY A 164 -15.73 8.49 3.73
CA GLY A 164 -17.06 8.47 4.36
C GLY A 164 -17.51 7.07 4.76
N ASP A 165 -18.69 6.99 5.37
CA ASP A 165 -19.35 5.72 5.75
C ASP A 165 -20.34 5.23 4.71
#